data_AF-A0A2T5CBN1-F1
#
_entry.id   AF-A0A2T5CBN1-F1
#
_cell.length_a   1.000
_cell.length_b   1.000
_cell.length_c   1.000
_cell.angle_alpha   90.00
_cell.angle_beta   90.00
_cell.angle_gamma   90.00
#
_symmetry.space_group_name_H-M   'P 1'
#
loop_
_entity.id
_entity.type
_entity.pdbx_description
1 polymer ?
#
loop_
_entity_poly.entity_id
_entity_poly.type
_entity_poly.pdbx_seq_one_letter_code
_entity_poly.pdbx_strand_id
1 'polypeptide(L)'
;MPRWLNLLKSIKSLIASPGDVRITSIDADQARSLLDAEPEIQIVDVRQPKEYRRGHLPGARLLPVADLDEKLDELAKDKPVLVYCAIGGRSKVAAHMLAGRGFERVLNLSGGFKAWNGWTGFGDYELGLEHFSPPMSLERTLNVAYLMEAALEAFYRDMTGKVADPEAARLFQTLADVEVKHKAAVARRMEDADVPKDVGGEAVPEGGMPLEEHMRRMGVDLTSVEDIVDFAMAVEAQALDLYSRAAFQAQGDVRSFLETMAVEEKTHLRHLGELLDRP
;
A
#
# COMPACT_ATOMS: atom_id res chain seq x y z
N MET A 1 16.21 -28.94 9.85
CA MET A 1 15.11 -27.99 10.15
C MET A 1 14.89 -27.13 8.92
N PRO A 2 13.64 -26.76 8.58
CA PRO A 2 13.37 -25.93 7.40
C PRO A 2 13.89 -24.49 7.60
N ARG A 3 14.31 -23.82 6.50
CA ARG A 3 14.93 -22.47 6.53
C ARG A 3 14.06 -21.43 7.23
N TRP A 4 12.73 -21.48 7.03
CA TRP A 4 11.78 -20.55 7.65
C TRP A 4 11.73 -20.67 9.18
N LEU A 5 11.98 -21.86 9.76
CA LEU A 5 12.06 -22.03 11.21
C LEU A 5 13.26 -21.29 11.83
N ASN A 6 14.37 -21.21 11.10
CA ASN A 6 15.56 -20.48 11.51
C ASN A 6 15.38 -18.97 11.29
N LEU A 7 14.68 -18.56 10.23
CA LEU A 7 14.31 -17.16 9.99
C LEU A 7 13.42 -16.63 11.12
N LEU A 8 12.36 -17.34 11.50
CA LEU A 8 11.48 -16.97 12.63
C LEU A 8 12.22 -16.95 13.97
N LYS A 9 13.22 -17.82 14.19
CA LYS A 9 14.08 -17.75 15.39
C LYS A 9 15.00 -16.54 15.37
N SER A 10 15.55 -16.18 14.21
CA SER A 10 16.35 -14.97 14.02
C SER A 10 15.51 -13.72 14.32
N ILE A 11 14.31 -13.62 13.71
CA ILE A 11 13.33 -12.56 13.96
C ILE A 11 12.98 -12.48 15.46
N LYS A 12 12.68 -13.60 16.12
CA LYS A 12 12.42 -13.61 17.57
C LYS A 12 13.62 -13.20 18.43
N SER A 13 14.86 -13.36 17.96
CA SER A 13 16.06 -12.85 18.66
C SER A 13 16.30 -11.35 18.43
N LEU A 14 15.75 -10.78 17.36
CA LEU A 14 15.76 -9.34 17.06
C LEU A 14 14.69 -8.57 17.86
N ILE A 15 13.68 -9.25 18.40
CA ILE A 15 12.71 -8.69 19.36
C ILE A 15 13.40 -8.46 20.72
N ALA A 16 13.14 -7.29 21.33
CA ALA A 16 13.89 -6.76 22.47
C ALA A 16 13.12 -6.83 23.79
N SER A 17 13.85 -6.75 24.91
CA SER A 17 13.30 -6.27 26.18
C SER A 17 13.25 -4.73 26.18
N PRO A 18 12.35 -4.08 26.94
CA PRO A 18 12.19 -2.62 26.90
C PRO A 18 13.40 -1.89 27.49
N GLY A 19 13.89 -0.85 26.82
CA GLY A 19 14.87 0.12 27.37
C GLY A 19 16.02 0.51 26.44
N ASP A 20 16.49 -0.39 25.58
CA ASP A 20 17.57 -0.11 24.62
C ASP A 20 16.99 0.27 23.25
N VAL A 21 17.26 1.50 22.80
CA VAL A 21 16.87 1.97 21.47
C VAL A 21 17.63 1.19 20.39
N ARG A 22 16.93 0.32 19.66
CA ARG A 22 17.56 -0.54 18.64
C ARG A 22 17.58 0.15 17.28
N ILE A 23 18.78 0.52 16.82
CA ILE A 23 19.07 0.77 15.41
C ILE A 23 19.60 -0.54 14.79
N THR A 24 18.81 -1.16 13.91
CA THR A 24 19.23 -2.34 13.15
C THR A 24 19.37 -1.97 11.68
N SER A 25 20.51 -2.27 11.06
CA SER A 25 20.61 -2.19 9.60
C SER A 25 20.24 -3.54 8.99
N ILE A 26 19.31 -3.52 8.03
CA ILE A 26 18.79 -4.71 7.34
C ILE A 26 19.03 -4.58 5.83
N ASP A 27 19.11 -5.69 5.11
CA ASP A 27 19.17 -5.69 3.64
C ASP A 27 17.76 -5.59 2.99
N ALA A 28 17.70 -5.54 1.66
CA ALA A 28 16.43 -5.37 0.93
C ALA A 28 15.50 -6.59 1.02
N ASP A 29 16.06 -7.81 1.10
CA ASP A 29 15.28 -9.04 1.22
C ASP A 29 14.69 -9.17 2.63
N GLN A 30 15.50 -8.87 3.65
CA GLN A 30 15.04 -8.73 5.04
C GLN A 30 13.98 -7.64 5.18
N ALA A 31 14.14 -6.50 4.50
CA ALA A 31 13.16 -5.43 4.51
C ALA A 31 11.82 -5.89 3.91
N ARG A 32 11.81 -6.52 2.72
CA ARG A 32 10.57 -7.07 2.13
C ARG A 32 9.85 -8.03 3.07
N SER A 33 10.52 -9.08 3.54
CA SER A 33 9.93 -10.05 4.48
C SER A 33 9.45 -9.43 5.79
N LEU A 34 9.94 -8.23 6.15
CA LEU A 34 9.47 -7.49 7.32
C LEU A 34 8.24 -6.64 7.02
N LEU A 35 8.18 -5.96 5.87
CA LEU A 35 6.99 -5.22 5.43
C LEU A 35 5.78 -6.16 5.31
N ASP A 36 5.98 -7.37 4.77
CA ASP A 36 4.93 -8.39 4.65
C ASP A 36 4.41 -8.90 6.01
N ALA A 37 5.28 -8.90 7.03
CA ALA A 37 5.01 -9.49 8.35
C ALA A 37 4.55 -8.47 9.40
N GLU A 38 4.88 -7.19 9.24
CA GLU A 38 4.62 -6.12 10.20
C GLU A 38 3.92 -4.92 9.52
N PRO A 39 2.61 -5.00 9.23
CA PRO A 39 1.89 -3.94 8.50
C PRO A 39 1.81 -2.59 9.23
N GLU A 40 2.16 -2.55 10.52
CA GLU A 40 2.24 -1.34 11.36
C GLU A 40 3.55 -0.55 11.18
N ILE A 41 4.47 -1.02 10.32
CA ILE A 41 5.79 -0.41 10.11
C ILE A 41 5.72 0.88 9.30
N GLN A 42 6.35 1.93 9.82
CA GLN A 42 6.40 3.24 9.18
C GLN A 42 7.59 3.30 8.23
N ILE A 43 7.34 3.43 6.93
CA ILE A 43 8.39 3.56 5.93
C ILE A 43 8.71 5.05 5.72
N VAL A 44 9.98 5.44 5.84
CA VAL A 44 10.43 6.84 5.79
C VAL A 44 11.53 7.01 4.75
N ASP A 45 11.26 7.83 3.74
CA ASP A 45 12.25 8.25 2.75
C ASP A 45 12.87 9.59 3.15
N VAL A 46 14.18 9.60 3.42
CA VAL A 46 14.92 10.82 3.78
C VAL A 46 15.68 11.45 2.60
N ARG A 47 15.28 11.09 1.37
CA ARG A 47 15.76 11.72 0.12
C ARG A 47 15.14 13.10 -0.12
N GLN A 48 15.54 13.74 -1.22
CA GLN A 48 14.94 14.96 -1.73
C GLN A 48 13.66 14.65 -2.55
N PRO A 49 12.67 15.57 -2.63
CA PRO A 49 11.42 15.33 -3.35
C PRO A 49 11.59 14.87 -4.80
N LYS A 50 12.59 15.40 -5.52
CA LYS A 50 12.91 14.97 -6.90
C LYS A 50 13.43 13.54 -7.00
N GLU A 51 14.03 12.99 -5.94
CA GLU A 51 14.44 11.58 -5.91
C GLU A 51 13.23 10.69 -5.63
N TYR A 52 12.37 11.08 -4.67
CA TYR A 52 11.12 10.38 -4.32
C TYR A 52 10.18 10.26 -5.54
N ARG A 53 9.95 11.37 -6.25
CA ARG A 53 9.13 11.41 -7.48
C ARG A 53 9.59 10.47 -8.58
N ARG A 54 10.87 10.12 -8.62
CA ARG A 54 11.49 9.26 -9.64
C ARG A 54 11.47 7.78 -9.29
N GLY A 55 10.89 7.40 -8.15
CA GLY A 55 10.85 6.03 -7.65
C GLY A 55 11.07 6.02 -6.14
N HIS A 56 10.13 5.44 -5.39
CA HIS A 56 10.16 5.29 -3.93
C HIS A 56 9.63 3.92 -3.49
N LEU A 57 9.96 3.50 -2.26
CA LEU A 57 9.32 2.34 -1.65
C LEU A 57 7.82 2.64 -1.45
N PRO A 58 6.90 1.73 -1.83
CA PRO A 58 5.47 1.88 -1.62
C PRO A 58 5.13 2.23 -0.15
N GLY A 59 4.16 3.11 0.07
CA GLY A 59 3.77 3.56 1.41
C GLY A 59 4.81 4.42 2.16
N ALA A 60 5.97 4.73 1.56
CA ALA A 60 6.98 5.58 2.20
C ALA A 60 6.50 7.02 2.36
N ARG A 61 6.59 7.58 3.56
CA ARG A 61 6.47 9.04 3.74
C ARG A 61 7.79 9.73 3.42
N LEU A 62 7.71 10.80 2.63
CA LEU A 62 8.85 11.67 2.33
C LEU A 62 9.12 12.64 3.49
N LEU A 63 10.19 12.40 4.25
CA LEU A 63 10.69 13.27 5.31
C LEU A 63 12.17 13.57 5.08
N PRO A 64 12.53 14.56 4.24
CA PRO A 64 13.92 14.84 3.89
C PRO A 64 14.79 15.03 5.14
N VAL A 65 16.02 14.49 5.14
CA VAL A 65 16.86 14.43 6.36
C VAL A 65 17.14 15.79 7.02
N ALA A 66 17.03 16.90 6.28
CA ALA A 66 17.16 18.26 6.81
C ALA A 66 15.93 18.72 7.60
N ASP A 67 14.75 18.24 7.23
CA ASP A 67 13.45 18.64 7.78
C ASP A 67 12.95 17.63 8.84
N LEU A 68 13.55 16.44 8.89
CA LEU A 68 13.14 15.30 9.72
C LEU A 68 12.95 15.66 11.20
N ASP A 69 13.82 16.51 11.73
CA ASP A 69 13.82 16.92 13.14
C ASP A 69 12.62 17.79 13.52
N GLU A 70 12.06 18.53 12.55
CA GLU A 70 10.87 19.39 12.68
C GLU A 70 9.57 18.60 12.46
N LYS A 71 9.67 17.41 11.84
CA LYS A 71 8.55 16.56 11.41
C LYS A 71 8.40 15.26 12.19
N LEU A 72 9.09 15.12 13.32
CA LEU A 72 9.07 13.90 14.14
C LEU A 72 7.67 13.55 14.67
N ASP A 73 6.82 14.55 14.91
CA ASP A 73 5.46 14.38 15.41
C ASP A 73 4.52 13.76 14.37
N GLU A 74 4.93 13.67 13.10
CA GLU A 74 4.22 12.92 12.07
C GLU A 74 4.35 11.38 12.25
N LEU A 75 5.30 10.91 13.06
CA LEU A 75 5.62 9.50 13.25
C LEU A 75 5.33 9.01 14.69
N ALA A 76 4.73 7.83 14.80
CA ALA A 76 4.51 7.15 16.08
C ALA A 76 5.82 6.56 16.62
N LYS A 77 6.15 6.82 17.90
CA LYS A 77 7.44 6.43 18.50
C LYS A 77 7.53 4.99 18.98
N ASP A 78 6.37 4.43 19.31
CA ASP A 78 6.10 3.06 19.73
C ASP A 78 6.02 2.08 18.54
N LYS A 79 5.84 2.57 17.32
CA LYS A 79 5.82 1.77 16.10
C LYS A 79 7.21 1.66 15.46
N PRO A 80 7.56 0.51 14.83
CA PRO A 80 8.83 0.38 14.12
C PRO A 80 8.92 1.33 12.93
N VAL A 81 10.11 1.88 12.68
CA VAL A 81 10.38 2.79 11.56
C VAL A 81 11.45 2.21 10.63
N LEU A 82 11.12 1.96 9.36
CA LEU A 82 12.08 1.65 8.30
C LEU A 82 12.49 2.91 7.55
N VAL A 83 13.69 3.40 7.82
CA VAL A 83 14.26 4.59 7.17
C VAL A 83 15.23 4.21 6.05
N TYR A 84 15.10 4.86 4.89
CA TYR A 84 15.99 4.66 3.75
C TYR A 84 16.34 5.98 3.05
N CYS A 85 17.41 5.95 2.26
CA CYS A 85 17.75 7.01 1.34
C CYS A 85 18.31 6.41 0.04
N ALA A 86 18.90 7.19 -0.87
CA ALA A 86 19.41 6.65 -2.15
C ALA A 86 20.40 5.48 -2.01
N ILE A 87 21.38 5.56 -1.08
CA ILE A 87 22.48 4.58 -0.94
C ILE A 87 22.79 4.19 0.53
N GLY A 88 21.88 4.44 1.48
CA GLY A 88 22.07 4.13 2.91
C GLY A 88 22.81 5.17 3.77
N GLY A 89 23.50 6.15 3.16
CA GLY A 89 24.28 7.16 3.89
C GLY A 89 23.45 8.12 4.77
N ARG A 90 22.48 8.82 4.16
CA ARG A 90 21.59 9.76 4.87
C ARG A 90 20.66 9.05 5.86
N SER A 91 20.16 7.86 5.50
CA SER A 91 19.26 7.09 6.36
C SER A 91 19.93 6.57 7.62
N LYS A 92 21.25 6.29 7.59
CA LYS A 92 21.99 6.00 8.82
C LYS A 92 22.01 7.19 9.78
N VAL A 93 22.17 8.43 9.28
CA VAL A 93 22.10 9.65 10.09
C VAL A 93 20.69 9.83 10.66
N ALA A 94 19.67 9.73 9.80
CA ALA A 94 18.26 9.80 10.20
C ALA A 94 17.90 8.73 11.24
N ALA A 95 18.42 7.51 11.12
CA ALA A 95 18.19 6.44 12.09
C ALA A 95 18.75 6.79 13.48
N HIS A 96 19.92 7.44 13.54
CA HIS A 96 20.47 7.96 14.79
C HIS A 96 19.68 9.17 15.34
N MET A 97 19.12 10.03 14.48
CA MET A 97 18.25 11.13 14.90
C MET A 97 16.95 10.60 15.54
N LEU A 98 16.24 9.70 14.86
CA LEU A 98 15.04 9.04 15.37
C LEU A 98 15.34 8.32 16.70
N ALA A 99 16.42 7.54 16.75
CA ALA A 99 16.84 6.87 17.98
C ALA A 99 17.06 7.85 19.15
N GLY A 100 17.78 8.95 18.91
CA GLY A 100 18.01 10.01 19.90
C GLY A 100 16.75 10.80 20.30
N ARG A 101 15.62 10.60 19.62
CA ARG A 101 14.33 11.26 19.86
C ARG A 101 13.28 10.34 20.48
N GLY A 102 13.69 9.14 20.90
CA GLY A 102 12.88 8.19 21.67
C GLY A 102 12.03 7.25 20.82
N PHE A 103 12.38 7.02 19.55
CA PHE A 103 11.77 5.95 18.75
C PHE A 103 12.30 4.59 19.19
N GLU A 104 11.41 3.65 19.54
CA GLU A 104 11.81 2.41 20.22
C GLU A 104 12.56 1.43 19.29
N ARG A 105 12.16 1.37 18.01
CA ARG A 105 12.74 0.45 17.03
C ARG A 105 12.93 1.13 15.68
N VAL A 106 14.20 1.33 15.31
CA VAL A 106 14.58 2.03 14.08
C VAL A 106 15.39 1.09 13.19
N LEU A 107 15.01 1.01 11.93
CA LEU A 107 15.54 0.07 10.95
C LEU A 107 16.10 0.87 9.77
N ASN A 108 17.36 0.63 9.41
CA ASN A 108 18.00 1.32 8.28
C ASN A 108 18.12 0.34 7.10
N LEU A 109 17.59 0.72 5.93
CA LEU A 109 17.77 -0.05 4.70
C LEU A 109 19.21 0.09 4.18
N SER A 110 19.97 -1.00 4.27
CA SER A 110 21.35 -1.12 3.82
C SER A 110 21.43 -1.02 2.31
N GLY A 111 22.31 -0.18 1.79
CA GLY A 111 22.36 0.13 0.35
C GLY A 111 21.22 1.02 -0.16
N GLY A 112 20.20 1.30 0.68
CA GLY A 112 19.12 2.23 0.38
C GLY A 112 18.28 1.84 -0.85
N PHE A 113 17.63 2.83 -1.46
CA PHE A 113 16.79 2.65 -2.63
C PHE A 113 17.52 2.01 -3.83
N LYS A 114 18.84 2.21 -3.98
CA LYS A 114 19.61 1.53 -5.04
C LYS A 114 19.79 0.02 -4.82
N ALA A 115 19.69 -0.46 -3.58
CA ALA A 115 19.68 -1.89 -3.27
C ALA A 115 18.27 -2.47 -3.26
N TRP A 116 17.23 -1.64 -3.39
CA TRP A 116 15.86 -2.09 -3.52
C TRP A 116 15.60 -2.62 -4.92
N ASN A 117 15.26 -3.91 -4.98
CA ASN A 117 14.89 -4.67 -6.18
C ASN A 117 13.46 -5.23 -6.09
N GLY A 118 12.60 -4.60 -5.27
CA GLY A 118 11.16 -4.89 -5.23
C GLY A 118 10.35 -3.79 -5.92
N TRP A 119 9.02 -3.86 -5.80
CA TRP A 119 8.10 -2.89 -6.41
C TRP A 119 8.38 -1.43 -5.95
N THR A 120 8.11 -0.45 -6.83
CA THR A 120 8.40 0.97 -6.58
C THR A 120 7.25 1.86 -7.01
N GLY A 121 6.80 2.74 -6.11
CA GLY A 121 5.87 3.83 -6.44
C GLY A 121 6.57 5.00 -7.13
N PHE A 122 5.81 5.86 -7.81
CA PHE A 122 6.29 7.04 -8.54
C PHE A 122 5.39 8.25 -8.26
N GLY A 123 5.89 9.47 -8.45
CA GLY A 123 5.14 10.70 -8.10
C GLY A 123 5.41 11.23 -6.69
N ASP A 124 4.75 12.33 -6.30
CA ASP A 124 4.87 12.90 -4.95
C ASP A 124 4.14 12.02 -3.93
N TYR A 125 4.49 12.13 -2.64
CA TYR A 125 3.79 11.40 -1.57
C TYR A 125 2.28 11.70 -1.58
N GLU A 126 1.92 12.94 -1.90
CA GLU A 126 0.54 13.40 -1.97
C GLU A 126 -0.12 13.17 -3.34
N LEU A 127 0.62 12.69 -4.35
CA LEU A 127 0.12 12.56 -5.73
C LEU A 127 -0.89 11.42 -5.83
N GLY A 128 -2.16 11.77 -5.73
CA GLY A 128 -3.27 10.83 -5.62
C GLY A 128 -3.88 10.78 -4.22
N LEU A 129 -3.10 11.04 -3.16
CA LEU A 129 -3.62 11.19 -1.79
C LEU A 129 -4.45 12.48 -1.58
N GLU A 130 -4.52 13.41 -2.53
CA GLU A 130 -5.46 14.55 -2.47
C GLU A 130 -6.92 14.09 -2.30
N HIS A 131 -7.25 12.88 -2.76
CA HIS A 131 -8.57 12.26 -2.52
C HIS A 131 -8.64 11.45 -1.22
N PHE A 132 -7.51 10.93 -0.72
CA PHE A 132 -7.41 9.88 0.31
C PHE A 132 -6.74 10.32 1.63
N SER A 133 -6.35 11.58 1.76
CA SER A 133 -5.68 12.12 2.96
C SER A 133 -6.61 12.11 4.18
N PRO A 134 -6.25 11.42 5.29
CA PRO A 134 -7.08 11.38 6.47
C PRO A 134 -6.98 12.66 7.33
N PRO A 135 -7.99 12.96 8.16
CA PRO A 135 -9.24 12.21 8.35
C PRO A 135 -10.23 12.47 7.20
N MET A 136 -10.75 11.39 6.62
CA MET A 136 -11.84 11.47 5.65
C MET A 136 -13.19 11.38 6.37
N SER A 137 -14.18 12.14 5.91
CA SER A 137 -15.57 11.93 6.35
C SER A 137 -16.06 10.57 5.85
N LEU A 138 -17.02 9.97 6.56
CA LEU A 138 -17.68 8.74 6.10
C LEU A 138 -18.28 8.91 4.70
N GLU A 139 -18.85 10.08 4.42
CA GLU A 139 -19.36 10.50 3.12
C GLU A 139 -18.31 10.40 2.00
N ARG A 140 -17.10 10.97 2.21
CA ARG A 140 -16.00 10.92 1.24
C ARG A 140 -15.47 9.50 1.08
N THR A 141 -15.27 8.79 2.19
CA THR A 141 -14.83 7.39 2.20
C THR A 141 -15.75 6.50 1.37
N LEU A 142 -17.07 6.59 1.57
CA LEU A 142 -18.03 5.73 0.86
C LEU A 142 -18.16 6.10 -0.63
N ASN A 143 -18.10 7.39 -0.99
CA ASN A 143 -18.06 7.80 -2.39
C ASN A 143 -16.79 7.32 -3.10
N VAL A 144 -15.62 7.48 -2.47
CA VAL A 144 -14.33 7.02 -3.01
C VAL A 144 -14.30 5.49 -3.13
N ALA A 145 -14.77 4.77 -2.11
CA ALA A 145 -14.94 3.31 -2.16
C ALA A 145 -15.82 2.90 -3.35
N TYR A 146 -17.02 3.47 -3.49
CA TYR A 146 -17.93 3.14 -4.59
C TYR A 146 -17.32 3.37 -5.99
N LEU A 147 -16.51 4.43 -6.15
CA LEU A 147 -15.79 4.70 -7.39
C LEU A 147 -14.63 3.71 -7.63
N MET A 148 -13.93 3.27 -6.57
CA MET A 148 -12.89 2.25 -6.65
C MET A 148 -13.47 0.90 -7.08
N GLU A 149 -14.55 0.43 -6.44
CA GLU A 149 -15.26 -0.79 -6.82
C GLU A 149 -15.76 -0.75 -8.27
N ALA A 150 -16.26 0.42 -8.71
CA ALA A 150 -16.69 0.61 -10.08
C ALA A 150 -15.53 0.58 -11.09
N ALA A 151 -14.34 1.07 -10.69
CA ALA A 151 -13.14 1.06 -11.51
C ALA A 151 -12.55 -0.36 -11.63
N LEU A 152 -12.41 -1.07 -10.51
CA LEU A 152 -11.97 -2.47 -10.48
C LEU A 152 -12.93 -3.37 -11.29
N GLU A 153 -14.25 -3.22 -11.14
CA GLU A 153 -15.22 -3.97 -11.96
C GLU A 153 -14.97 -3.74 -13.46
N ALA A 154 -14.89 -2.47 -13.88
CA ALA A 154 -14.72 -2.11 -15.28
C ALA A 154 -13.40 -2.65 -15.85
N PHE A 155 -12.31 -2.52 -15.10
CA PHE A 155 -10.99 -3.04 -15.46
C PHE A 155 -11.00 -4.57 -15.60
N TYR A 156 -11.55 -5.30 -14.64
CA TYR A 156 -11.58 -6.75 -14.72
C TYR A 156 -12.46 -7.26 -15.87
N ARG A 157 -13.60 -6.62 -16.15
CA ARG A 157 -14.42 -6.95 -17.33
C ARG A 157 -13.68 -6.70 -18.64
N ASP A 158 -12.95 -5.59 -18.73
CA ASP A 158 -12.18 -5.23 -19.91
C ASP A 158 -10.99 -6.17 -20.12
N MET A 159 -10.21 -6.46 -19.06
CA MET A 159 -9.09 -7.40 -19.12
C MET A 159 -9.54 -8.82 -19.43
N THR A 160 -10.71 -9.27 -18.96
CA THR A 160 -11.29 -10.57 -19.33
C THR A 160 -11.42 -10.75 -20.85
N GLY A 161 -11.70 -9.66 -21.59
CA GLY A 161 -11.79 -9.68 -23.06
C GLY A 161 -10.46 -9.45 -23.80
N LYS A 162 -9.39 -9.05 -23.10
CA LYS A 162 -8.10 -8.65 -23.69
C LYS A 162 -6.94 -9.59 -23.35
N VAL A 163 -6.94 -10.19 -22.16
CA VAL A 163 -5.85 -11.06 -21.70
C VAL A 163 -5.82 -12.38 -22.48
N ALA A 164 -4.63 -12.79 -22.92
CA ALA A 164 -4.46 -14.01 -23.72
C ALA A 164 -4.49 -15.31 -22.88
N ASP A 165 -4.16 -15.22 -21.59
CA ASP A 165 -4.17 -16.35 -20.66
C ASP A 165 -5.62 -16.68 -20.23
N PRO A 166 -6.11 -17.90 -20.48
CA PRO A 166 -7.48 -18.27 -20.20
C PRO A 166 -7.77 -18.52 -18.71
N GLU A 167 -6.76 -18.72 -17.86
CA GLU A 167 -6.89 -18.75 -16.40
C GLU A 167 -6.97 -17.34 -15.84
N ALA A 168 -6.12 -16.43 -16.31
CA ALA A 168 -6.21 -15.00 -15.98
C ALA A 168 -7.59 -14.44 -16.34
N ALA A 169 -8.10 -14.73 -17.55
CA ALA A 169 -9.45 -14.35 -17.97
C ALA A 169 -10.55 -14.91 -17.06
N ARG A 170 -10.41 -16.15 -16.55
CA ARG A 170 -11.37 -16.73 -15.59
C ARG A 170 -11.28 -16.08 -14.21
N LEU A 171 -10.08 -15.73 -13.75
CA LEU A 171 -9.91 -15.02 -12.48
C LEU A 171 -10.49 -13.61 -12.57
N PHE A 172 -10.15 -12.84 -13.61
CA PHE A 172 -10.69 -11.49 -13.82
C PHE A 172 -12.21 -11.50 -13.96
N GLN A 173 -12.81 -12.46 -14.69
CA GLN A 173 -14.27 -12.59 -14.72
C GLN A 173 -14.87 -12.85 -13.32
N THR A 174 -14.17 -13.63 -12.49
CA THR A 174 -14.61 -13.93 -11.11
C THR A 174 -14.52 -12.68 -10.23
N LEU A 175 -13.41 -11.94 -10.29
CA LEU A 175 -13.20 -10.70 -9.53
C LEU A 175 -14.21 -9.61 -9.97
N ALA A 176 -14.41 -9.41 -11.26
CA ALA A 176 -15.47 -8.52 -11.78
C ALA A 176 -16.87 -8.81 -11.20
N ASP A 177 -17.20 -10.08 -10.99
CA ASP A 177 -18.49 -10.48 -10.41
C ASP A 177 -18.50 -10.46 -8.86
N VAL A 178 -17.35 -10.23 -8.23
CA VAL A 178 -17.22 -9.83 -6.81
C VAL A 178 -17.36 -8.30 -6.68
N GLU A 179 -16.70 -7.51 -7.53
CA GLU A 179 -16.77 -6.03 -7.44
C GLU A 179 -18.20 -5.49 -7.64
N VAL A 180 -19.04 -6.15 -8.44
CA VAL A 180 -20.49 -5.85 -8.50
C VAL A 180 -21.14 -5.92 -7.11
N LYS A 181 -20.76 -6.91 -6.31
CA LYS A 181 -21.32 -7.14 -4.96
C LYS A 181 -20.73 -6.14 -3.96
N HIS A 182 -19.43 -5.87 -4.03
CA HIS A 182 -18.75 -4.84 -3.25
C HIS A 182 -19.38 -3.46 -3.50
N LYS A 183 -19.44 -3.03 -4.75
CA LYS A 183 -20.09 -1.78 -5.17
C LYS A 183 -21.54 -1.69 -4.69
N ALA A 184 -22.29 -2.80 -4.76
CA ALA A 184 -23.66 -2.86 -4.24
C ALA A 184 -23.73 -2.83 -2.71
N ALA A 185 -22.73 -3.33 -2.00
CA ALA A 185 -22.63 -3.27 -0.54
C ALA A 185 -22.28 -1.85 -0.06
N VAL A 186 -21.30 -1.20 -0.71
CA VAL A 186 -20.98 0.22 -0.49
C VAL A 186 -22.20 1.10 -0.80
N ALA A 187 -22.90 0.87 -1.92
CA ALA A 187 -24.12 1.59 -2.27
C ALA A 187 -25.21 1.49 -1.19
N ARG A 188 -25.47 0.29 -0.66
CA ARG A 188 -26.40 0.12 0.47
C ARG A 188 -25.93 0.88 1.71
N ARG A 189 -24.63 0.85 2.02
CA ARG A 189 -24.08 1.61 3.15
C ARG A 189 -24.18 3.13 2.96
N MET A 190 -24.11 3.63 1.73
CA MET A 190 -24.36 5.04 1.42
C MET A 190 -25.83 5.40 1.68
N GLU A 191 -26.76 4.55 1.22
CA GLU A 191 -28.20 4.70 1.44
C GLU A 191 -28.56 4.64 2.94
N ASP A 192 -27.99 3.69 3.69
CA ASP A 192 -28.16 3.58 5.16
C ASP A 192 -27.63 4.81 5.93
N ALA A 193 -26.62 5.50 5.37
CA ALA A 193 -25.95 6.64 6.00
C ALA A 193 -26.43 8.02 5.48
N ASP A 194 -27.45 8.07 4.63
CA ASP A 194 -27.94 9.26 3.92
C ASP A 194 -26.81 10.01 3.15
N VAL A 195 -25.84 9.24 2.64
CA VAL A 195 -24.71 9.76 1.86
C VAL A 195 -25.13 9.84 0.39
N PRO A 196 -25.21 11.04 -0.21
CA PRO A 196 -25.48 11.16 -1.64
C PRO A 196 -24.32 10.56 -2.44
N LYS A 197 -24.67 9.96 -3.60
CA LYS A 197 -23.68 9.52 -4.60
C LYS A 197 -23.16 10.74 -5.36
N ASP A 198 -22.17 11.41 -4.78
CA ASP A 198 -21.39 12.45 -5.46
C ASP A 198 -20.31 11.79 -6.33
N VAL A 199 -20.76 11.34 -7.51
CA VAL A 199 -19.90 10.83 -8.60
C VAL A 199 -19.27 12.00 -9.38
N GLY A 200 -18.78 13.01 -8.66
CA GLY A 200 -18.17 14.24 -9.17
C GLY A 200 -16.81 14.04 -9.84
N GLY A 201 -16.77 13.23 -10.89
CA GLY A 201 -15.58 12.79 -11.60
C GLY A 201 -15.83 11.42 -12.24
N GLU A 202 -15.09 11.08 -13.30
CA GLU A 202 -15.09 9.72 -13.87
C GLU A 202 -14.65 8.69 -12.80
N ALA A 203 -14.80 7.39 -13.02
CA ALA A 203 -14.36 6.41 -12.01
C ALA A 203 -12.83 6.48 -11.82
N VAL A 204 -12.38 6.96 -10.64
CA VAL A 204 -10.97 7.26 -10.40
C VAL A 204 -10.34 6.47 -9.24
N PRO A 205 -9.33 5.63 -9.50
CA PRO A 205 -8.31 5.23 -8.54
C PRO A 205 -7.35 6.38 -8.18
N GLU A 206 -6.26 6.06 -7.48
CA GLU A 206 -5.23 7.03 -7.08
C GLU A 206 -4.72 7.90 -8.27
N GLY A 207 -4.94 9.22 -8.20
CA GLY A 207 -4.31 10.20 -9.11
C GLY A 207 -5.22 11.05 -10.03
N GLY A 208 -6.54 11.06 -9.85
CA GLY A 208 -7.44 11.88 -10.71
C GLY A 208 -7.58 11.36 -12.15
N MET A 209 -7.19 10.11 -12.39
CA MET A 209 -6.97 9.46 -13.68
C MET A 209 -7.84 8.19 -13.89
N PRO A 210 -8.55 8.02 -15.02
CA PRO A 210 -9.14 6.73 -15.37
C PRO A 210 -8.09 5.61 -15.48
N LEU A 211 -8.44 4.37 -15.09
CA LEU A 211 -7.50 3.23 -15.07
C LEU A 211 -6.74 3.03 -16.38
N GLU A 212 -7.40 3.14 -17.54
CA GLU A 212 -6.71 3.01 -18.84
C GLU A 212 -5.59 4.03 -19.04
N GLU A 213 -5.77 5.27 -18.59
CA GLU A 213 -4.74 6.31 -18.67
C GLU A 213 -3.63 6.06 -17.64
N HIS A 214 -3.98 5.52 -16.46
CA HIS A 214 -2.99 5.10 -15.47
C HIS A 214 -2.10 3.96 -16.02
N MET A 215 -2.71 2.93 -16.65
CA MET A 215 -1.99 1.86 -17.36
C MET A 215 -1.07 2.43 -18.46
N ARG A 216 -1.59 3.32 -19.31
CA ARG A 216 -0.79 3.97 -20.38
C ARG A 216 0.41 4.73 -19.83
N ARG A 217 0.28 5.39 -18.68
CA ARG A 217 1.37 6.16 -18.05
C ARG A 217 2.40 5.30 -17.35
N MET A 218 1.98 4.19 -16.73
CA MET A 218 2.91 3.22 -16.15
C MET A 218 3.55 2.33 -17.22
N GLY A 219 3.03 2.33 -18.44
CA GLY A 219 3.59 1.58 -19.57
C GLY A 219 3.27 0.09 -19.52
N VAL A 220 2.16 -0.28 -18.87
CA VAL A 220 1.69 -1.67 -18.69
C VAL A 220 1.56 -2.34 -20.06
N ASP A 221 2.30 -3.43 -20.28
CA ASP A 221 2.16 -4.22 -21.50
C ASP A 221 0.88 -5.07 -21.45
N LEU A 222 -0.15 -4.66 -22.20
CA LEU A 222 -1.42 -5.38 -22.31
C LEU A 222 -1.30 -6.77 -22.98
N THR A 223 -0.12 -7.16 -23.44
CA THR A 223 0.18 -8.53 -23.91
C THR A 223 0.86 -9.39 -22.84
N SER A 224 1.36 -8.77 -21.76
CA SER A 224 1.95 -9.42 -20.60
C SER A 224 0.90 -9.67 -19.52
N VAL A 225 0.71 -10.94 -19.16
CA VAL A 225 -0.18 -11.32 -18.05
C VAL A 225 0.39 -10.83 -16.72
N GLU A 226 1.71 -10.85 -16.58
CA GLU A 226 2.44 -10.36 -15.40
C GLU A 226 2.15 -8.86 -15.18
N ASP A 227 2.36 -8.02 -16.18
CA ASP A 227 2.10 -6.57 -16.10
C ASP A 227 0.63 -6.25 -15.76
N ILE A 228 -0.33 -6.97 -16.35
CA ILE A 228 -1.77 -6.75 -16.07
C ILE A 228 -2.11 -7.16 -14.63
N VAL A 229 -1.54 -8.26 -14.13
CA VAL A 229 -1.81 -8.76 -12.78
C VAL A 229 -1.11 -7.90 -11.72
N ASP A 230 0.14 -7.47 -11.96
CA ASP A 230 0.84 -6.50 -11.12
C ASP A 230 0.07 -5.19 -11.01
N PHE A 231 -0.47 -4.70 -12.14
CA PHE A 231 -1.33 -3.53 -12.16
C PHE A 231 -2.62 -3.74 -11.34
N ALA A 232 -3.29 -4.89 -11.51
CA ALA A 232 -4.47 -5.24 -10.72
C ALA A 232 -4.15 -5.24 -9.22
N MET A 233 -3.06 -5.90 -8.82
CA MET A 233 -2.61 -5.97 -7.43
C MET A 233 -2.28 -4.59 -6.84
N ALA A 234 -1.77 -3.65 -7.64
CA ALA A 234 -1.55 -2.28 -7.18
C ALA A 234 -2.86 -1.55 -6.84
N VAL A 235 -3.92 -1.70 -7.66
CA VAL A 235 -5.23 -1.07 -7.43
C VAL A 235 -5.98 -1.74 -6.27
N GLU A 236 -5.92 -3.07 -6.17
CA GLU A 236 -6.43 -3.85 -5.04
C GLU A 236 -5.77 -3.44 -3.71
N ALA A 237 -4.46 -3.17 -3.73
CA ALA A 237 -3.75 -2.67 -2.55
C ALA A 237 -4.21 -1.26 -2.14
N GLN A 238 -4.60 -0.39 -3.08
CA GLN A 238 -5.20 0.92 -2.78
C GLN A 238 -6.60 0.76 -2.14
N ALA A 239 -7.42 -0.17 -2.63
CA ALA A 239 -8.72 -0.48 -2.05
C ALA A 239 -8.57 -1.04 -0.61
N LEU A 240 -7.67 -2.01 -0.41
CA LEU A 240 -7.32 -2.56 0.90
C LEU A 240 -6.89 -1.47 1.89
N ASP A 241 -6.01 -0.55 1.47
CA ASP A 241 -5.51 0.54 2.30
C ASP A 241 -6.60 1.57 2.64
N LEU A 242 -7.43 1.95 1.66
CA LEU A 242 -8.63 2.79 1.87
C LEU A 242 -9.52 2.20 2.96
N TYR A 243 -9.92 0.93 2.82
CA TYR A 243 -10.81 0.26 3.78
C TYR A 243 -10.16 0.10 5.15
N SER A 244 -8.88 -0.27 5.21
CA SER A 244 -8.14 -0.45 6.47
C SER A 244 -7.99 0.86 7.25
N ARG A 245 -7.63 1.97 6.57
CA ARG A 245 -7.50 3.29 7.20
C ARG A 245 -8.85 3.85 7.63
N ALA A 246 -9.90 3.64 6.85
CA ALA A 246 -11.25 4.05 7.22
C ALA A 246 -11.79 3.24 8.41
N ALA A 247 -11.59 1.92 8.43
CA ALA A 247 -11.97 1.04 9.55
C ALA A 247 -11.33 1.46 10.87
N PHE A 248 -10.05 1.87 10.84
CA PHE A 248 -9.33 2.37 12.02
C PHE A 248 -9.97 3.62 12.63
N GLN A 249 -10.56 4.50 11.80
CA GLN A 249 -11.21 5.74 12.22
C GLN A 249 -12.70 5.57 12.56
N ALA A 250 -13.34 4.51 12.05
CA ALA A 250 -14.75 4.21 12.25
C ALA A 250 -15.04 3.52 13.60
N GLN A 251 -16.33 3.45 13.95
CA GLN A 251 -16.85 2.71 15.10
C GLN A 251 -18.08 1.89 14.72
N GLY A 252 -18.49 0.97 15.59
CA GLY A 252 -19.72 0.19 15.43
C GLY A 252 -19.80 -0.63 14.14
N ASP A 253 -20.99 -0.68 13.55
CA ASP A 253 -21.31 -1.40 12.32
C ASP A 253 -20.62 -0.83 11.07
N VAL A 254 -20.26 0.46 11.08
CA VAL A 254 -19.46 1.11 10.03
C VAL A 254 -18.06 0.52 10.01
N ARG A 255 -17.44 0.37 11.19
CA ARG A 255 -16.15 -0.29 11.32
C ARG A 255 -16.20 -1.75 10.87
N SER A 256 -17.16 -2.54 11.36
CA SER A 256 -17.28 -3.95 10.98
C SER A 256 -17.49 -4.16 9.47
N PHE A 257 -18.18 -3.24 8.80
CA PHE A 257 -18.33 -3.26 7.34
C PHE A 257 -16.98 -3.00 6.64
N LEU A 258 -16.27 -1.93 7.00
CA LEU A 258 -14.99 -1.58 6.39
C LEU A 258 -13.90 -2.64 6.66
N GLU A 259 -13.90 -3.24 7.86
CA GLU A 259 -13.03 -4.40 8.18
C GLU A 259 -13.38 -5.64 7.33
N THR A 260 -14.64 -5.80 6.92
CA THR A 260 -15.06 -6.90 6.03
C THR A 260 -14.54 -6.67 4.62
N MET A 261 -14.77 -5.48 4.04
CA MET A 261 -14.26 -5.10 2.71
C MET A 261 -12.73 -5.31 2.62
N ALA A 262 -11.97 -4.83 3.61
CA ALA A 262 -10.52 -5.03 3.67
C ALA A 262 -10.09 -6.51 3.67
N VAL A 263 -10.90 -7.44 4.20
CA VAL A 263 -10.62 -8.88 4.17
C VAL A 263 -10.95 -9.50 2.79
N GLU A 264 -11.90 -8.92 2.06
CA GLU A 264 -12.25 -9.30 0.69
C GLU A 264 -11.15 -8.83 -0.30
N GLU A 265 -10.67 -7.58 -0.23
CA GLU A 265 -9.55 -7.12 -1.10
C GLU A 265 -8.25 -7.90 -0.83
N LYS A 266 -7.98 -8.22 0.45
CA LYS A 266 -6.86 -9.11 0.82
C LYS A 266 -7.00 -10.53 0.24
N THR A 267 -8.23 -10.95 -0.07
CA THR A 267 -8.51 -12.21 -0.74
C THR A 267 -8.25 -12.11 -2.24
N HIS A 268 -8.56 -10.98 -2.88
CA HIS A 268 -8.23 -10.72 -4.28
C HIS A 268 -6.72 -10.72 -4.52
N LEU A 269 -5.97 -9.95 -3.72
CA LEU A 269 -4.50 -9.89 -3.77
C LEU A 269 -3.84 -11.28 -3.69
N ARG A 270 -4.37 -12.17 -2.84
CA ARG A 270 -3.87 -13.55 -2.73
C ARG A 270 -4.15 -14.36 -3.99
N HIS A 271 -5.33 -14.25 -4.59
CA HIS A 271 -5.65 -14.98 -5.81
C HIS A 271 -4.90 -14.46 -7.04
N LEU A 272 -4.62 -13.15 -7.10
CA LEU A 272 -3.73 -12.55 -8.11
C LEU A 272 -2.28 -13.02 -7.92
N GLY A 273 -1.78 -13.06 -6.68
CA GLY A 273 -0.46 -13.62 -6.37
C GLY A 273 -0.35 -15.11 -6.72
N GLU A 274 -1.37 -15.92 -6.40
CA GLU A 274 -1.48 -17.33 -6.81
C GLU A 274 -1.46 -17.51 -8.35
N LEU A 275 -1.90 -16.49 -9.11
CA LEU A 275 -1.86 -16.48 -10.58
C LEU A 275 -0.46 -16.12 -11.13
N LEU A 276 0.32 -15.30 -10.40
CA LEU A 276 1.72 -14.99 -10.75
C LEU A 276 2.68 -16.14 -10.38
N ASP A 277 2.46 -16.81 -9.25
CA ASP A 277 3.30 -17.92 -8.75
C ASP A 277 3.15 -19.24 -9.57
N ARG A 278 2.43 -19.21 -10.71
CA ARG A 278 2.26 -20.39 -11.58
C ARG A 278 3.56 -20.73 -12.34
N PRO A 279 3.92 -22.02 -12.45
CA PRO A 279 5.19 -22.48 -13.06
C PRO A 279 5.18 -22.55 -14.59
#